data_AF-A0AB39P3J0-F1
#
_entry.id   AF-A0AB39P3J0-F1
#
_cell.length_a   1.000
_cell.length_b   1.000
_cell.length_c   1.000
_cell.angle_alpha   90.00
_cell.angle_beta   90.00
_cell.angle_gamma   90.00
#
_symmetry.space_group_name_H-M   'P 1'
#
loop_
_entity.id
_entity.type
_entity.pdbx_description
1 polymer ?
#
loop_
_entity_poly.entity_id
_entity_poly.type
_entity_poly.pdbx_seq_one_letter_code
_entity_poly.pdbx_strand_id
1 'polypeptide(L)'
;MRAERGQCACTGPADLEHRPGRKTELLRAVADRILLAAMDGYSAEGDWKQRITALALRVRDAFGQQPRLAAVWGRYASSGTGSRLVMEEVLQALRASGLPDEEIPVCYHRIAVLIAALIASEAGASTVTPEEREQGMELFRVAVLGADPDRFPALAHFARDVRSLGADRRAAFEEILAAQLAHVEAAVRPS
;
A
#
# COMPACT_ATOMS: atom_id res chain seq x y z
N MET A 1 -7.11 62.57 -25.34
CA MET A 1 -6.52 61.90 -24.17
C MET A 1 -7.62 61.11 -23.46
N ARG A 2 -7.81 59.83 -23.83
CA ARG A 2 -8.74 58.89 -23.19
C ARG A 2 -8.14 57.49 -23.17
N ALA A 3 -8.30 56.88 -22.00
CA ALA A 3 -7.83 55.60 -21.47
C ALA A 3 -7.70 54.39 -22.42
N GLU A 4 -6.58 53.69 -22.27
CA GLU A 4 -6.43 52.26 -22.56
C GLU A 4 -6.73 51.44 -21.30
N ARG A 5 -7.56 50.39 -21.43
CA ARG A 5 -7.55 49.15 -20.63
C ARG A 5 -8.56 48.17 -21.21
N GLY A 6 -8.15 46.91 -21.37
CA GLY A 6 -9.09 45.79 -21.43
C GLY A 6 -8.69 44.64 -22.34
N GLN A 7 -7.69 43.85 -21.92
CA GLN A 7 -7.53 42.46 -22.34
C GLN A 7 -8.88 41.72 -22.23
N CYS A 8 -9.28 41.04 -23.30
CA CYS A 8 -10.21 39.92 -23.23
C CYS A 8 -9.69 38.84 -24.18
N ALA A 9 -8.75 38.03 -23.70
CA ALA A 9 -8.34 36.82 -24.41
C ALA A 9 -9.32 35.71 -24.04
N CYS A 10 -10.03 35.25 -25.06
CA CYS A 10 -11.12 34.30 -25.04
C CYS A 10 -10.78 32.98 -24.33
N THR A 11 -11.57 32.61 -23.32
CA THR A 11 -11.58 31.25 -22.77
C THR A 11 -12.66 30.45 -23.51
N GLY A 12 -12.26 29.61 -24.45
CA GLY A 12 -13.16 28.67 -25.12
C GLY A 12 -13.39 27.40 -24.28
N PRO A 13 -14.58 26.78 -24.31
CA PRO A 13 -14.93 25.62 -23.50
C PRO A 13 -14.23 24.29 -23.87
N ALA A 14 -13.33 24.29 -24.86
CA ALA A 14 -12.67 23.07 -25.36
C ALA A 14 -11.38 22.67 -24.62
N ASP A 15 -10.83 23.54 -23.76
CA ASP A 15 -9.55 23.27 -23.07
C ASP A 15 -9.67 22.44 -21.78
N LEU A 16 -10.88 22.00 -21.41
CA LEU A 16 -11.12 21.30 -20.14
C LEU A 16 -10.90 19.79 -20.20
N GLU A 17 -10.85 19.16 -21.37
CA GLU A 17 -10.89 17.69 -21.49
C GLU A 17 -9.52 16.99 -21.64
N HIS A 18 -8.40 17.70 -21.81
CA HIS A 18 -7.15 17.06 -22.27
C HIS A 18 -5.89 17.27 -21.39
N ARG A 19 -6.01 17.54 -20.07
CA ARG A 19 -4.82 17.70 -19.21
C ARG A 19 -4.43 16.40 -18.46
N PRO A 20 -3.32 15.73 -18.83
CA PRO A 20 -2.87 14.46 -18.21
C PRO A 20 -2.44 14.55 -16.72
N GLY A 21 -2.47 15.74 -16.09
CA GLY A 21 -2.21 15.91 -14.65
C GLY A 21 -3.46 15.86 -13.75
N ARG A 22 -4.62 16.28 -14.26
CA ARG A 22 -5.84 16.48 -13.43
C ARG A 22 -6.42 15.14 -12.94
N LYS A 23 -6.35 14.10 -13.78
CA LYS A 23 -6.79 12.74 -13.41
C LYS A 23 -5.94 12.17 -12.29
N THR A 24 -4.63 12.37 -12.34
CA THR A 24 -3.69 11.92 -11.30
C THR A 24 -3.89 12.69 -10.00
N GLU A 25 -4.09 14.01 -10.05
CA GLU A 25 -4.42 14.84 -8.88
C GLU A 25 -5.74 14.43 -8.24
N LEU A 26 -6.77 14.14 -9.05
CA LEU A 26 -8.04 13.63 -8.55
C LEU A 26 -7.86 12.28 -7.84
N LEU A 27 -7.13 11.34 -8.46
CA LEU A 27 -6.88 10.03 -7.86
C LEU A 27 -6.07 10.13 -6.57
N ARG A 28 -5.11 11.06 -6.48
CA ARG A 28 -4.38 11.37 -5.23
C ARG A 28 -5.32 11.93 -4.15
N ALA A 29 -6.21 12.84 -4.51
CA ALA A 29 -7.19 13.39 -3.58
C ALA A 29 -8.18 12.32 -3.08
N VAL A 30 -8.58 11.37 -3.94
CA VAL A 30 -9.45 10.25 -3.52
C VAL A 30 -8.68 9.30 -2.60
N ALA A 31 -7.42 8.97 -2.92
CA ALA A 31 -6.57 8.18 -2.04
C ALA A 31 -6.39 8.85 -0.67
N ASP A 32 -6.31 10.18 -0.61
CA ASP A 32 -6.26 10.91 0.66
C ASP A 32 -7.50 10.70 1.52
N ARG A 33 -8.69 10.71 0.90
CA ARG A 33 -9.95 10.49 1.62
C ARG A 33 -10.04 9.07 2.17
N ILE A 34 -9.47 8.09 1.48
CA ILE A 34 -9.38 6.70 1.97
C ILE A 34 -8.47 6.64 3.20
N LEU A 35 -7.31 7.31 3.16
CA LEU A 35 -6.42 7.41 4.32
C LEU A 35 -7.09 8.14 5.50
N LEU A 36 -7.83 9.20 5.22
CA LEU A 36 -8.58 9.93 6.24
C LEU A 36 -9.66 9.05 6.88
N ALA A 37 -10.40 8.28 6.08
CA ALA A 37 -11.38 7.32 6.59
C ALA A 37 -10.71 6.18 7.38
N ALA A 38 -9.51 5.74 6.99
CA ALA A 38 -8.76 4.76 7.76
C ALA A 38 -8.39 5.30 9.16
N MET A 39 -8.16 6.61 9.30
CA MET A 39 -7.88 7.28 10.57
C MET A 39 -9.14 7.59 11.41
N ASP A 40 -10.35 7.44 10.87
CA ASP A 40 -11.57 7.81 11.58
C ASP A 40 -11.82 6.88 12.78
N GLY A 41 -11.91 7.46 13.98
CA GLY A 41 -11.99 6.69 15.22
C GLY A 41 -10.74 5.87 15.55
N TYR A 42 -9.59 6.18 14.96
CA TYR A 42 -8.31 5.59 15.37
C TYR A 42 -7.86 6.12 16.74
N SER A 43 -7.47 5.21 17.63
CA SER A 43 -6.81 5.51 18.91
C SER A 43 -5.43 4.86 18.95
N ALA A 44 -4.43 5.59 19.44
CA ALA A 44 -3.08 5.10 19.62
C ALA A 44 -3.01 4.25 20.91
N GLU A 45 -3.25 2.95 20.78
CA GLU A 45 -3.26 1.99 21.89
C GLU A 45 -2.15 0.95 21.75
N GLY A 46 -1.57 0.56 22.89
CA GLY A 46 -0.50 -0.44 22.94
C GLY A 46 0.90 0.10 22.66
N ASP A 47 1.83 -0.83 22.45
CA ASP A 47 3.20 -0.51 22.08
C ASP A 47 3.31 0.02 20.63
N TRP A 48 4.49 0.51 20.26
CA TRP A 48 4.73 1.08 18.94
C TRP A 48 4.49 0.08 17.78
N LYS A 49 4.75 -1.22 17.99
CA LYS A 49 4.51 -2.27 16.97
C LYS A 49 3.02 -2.49 16.78
N GLN A 50 2.26 -2.53 17.88
CA GLN A 50 0.81 -2.67 17.89
C GLN A 50 0.16 -1.49 17.18
N ARG A 51 0.60 -0.26 17.46
CA ARG A 51 0.14 0.96 16.78
C ARG A 51 0.37 0.91 15.27
N ILE A 52 1.60 0.61 14.83
CA ILE A 52 1.91 0.51 13.39
C ILE A 52 1.12 -0.62 12.73
N THR A 53 0.97 -1.77 13.38
CA THR A 53 0.21 -2.91 12.87
C THR A 53 -1.27 -2.58 12.72
N ALA A 54 -1.88 -1.99 13.75
CA ALA A 54 -3.28 -1.59 13.73
C ALA A 54 -3.55 -0.57 12.62
N LEU A 55 -2.68 0.44 12.49
CA LEU A 55 -2.78 1.43 11.42
C LEU A 55 -2.64 0.81 10.03
N ALA A 56 -1.66 -0.07 9.83
CA ALA A 56 -1.42 -0.75 8.57
C ALA A 56 -2.62 -1.62 8.14
N LEU A 57 -3.24 -2.33 9.10
CA LEU A 57 -4.45 -3.11 8.86
C LEU A 57 -5.65 -2.23 8.48
N ARG A 58 -5.84 -1.09 9.15
CA ARG A 58 -6.91 -0.14 8.81
C ARG A 58 -6.73 0.45 7.41
N VAL A 59 -5.49 0.82 7.05
CA VAL A 59 -5.18 1.31 5.70
C VAL A 59 -5.43 0.22 4.66
N ARG A 60 -5.00 -1.02 4.93
CA ARG A 60 -5.27 -2.19 4.07
C ARG A 60 -6.77 -2.39 3.86
N ASP A 61 -7.56 -2.41 4.92
CA ASP A 61 -9.01 -2.65 4.82
C ASP A 61 -9.72 -1.51 4.07
N ALA A 62 -9.31 -0.25 4.29
CA ALA A 62 -9.84 0.91 3.57
C ALA A 62 -9.55 0.85 2.06
N PHE A 63 -8.34 0.43 1.68
CA PHE A 63 -7.97 0.23 0.26
C PHE A 63 -8.56 -1.04 -0.36
N GLY A 64 -8.82 -2.08 0.44
CA GLY A 64 -9.45 -3.32 -0.02
C GLY A 64 -10.84 -3.11 -0.61
N GLN A 65 -11.57 -2.10 -0.13
CA GLN A 65 -12.87 -1.71 -0.69
C GLN A 65 -12.76 -0.99 -2.05
N GLN A 66 -11.56 -0.51 -2.43
CA GLN A 66 -11.33 0.23 -3.67
C GLN A 66 -10.03 -0.19 -4.39
N PRO A 67 -9.95 -1.42 -4.94
CA PRO A 67 -8.72 -1.98 -5.51
C PRO A 67 -8.08 -1.14 -6.62
N ARG A 68 -8.90 -0.50 -7.47
CA ARG A 68 -8.39 0.37 -8.55
C ARG A 68 -7.62 1.58 -8.02
N LEU A 69 -7.95 2.07 -6.82
CA LEU A 69 -7.28 3.22 -6.20
C LEU A 69 -6.05 2.82 -5.41
N ALA A 70 -6.03 1.62 -4.82
CA ALA A 70 -4.86 1.08 -4.15
C ALA A 70 -3.64 0.96 -5.09
N ALA A 71 -3.86 0.50 -6.33
CA ALA A 71 -2.82 0.45 -7.37
C ALA A 71 -2.26 1.83 -7.73
N VAL A 72 -3.10 2.87 -7.71
CA VAL A 72 -2.70 4.25 -7.99
C VAL A 72 -1.98 4.87 -6.78
N TRP A 73 -2.47 4.60 -5.57
CA TRP A 73 -1.87 5.08 -4.32
C TRP A 73 -0.44 4.56 -4.15
N GLY A 74 -0.20 3.27 -4.39
CA GLY A 74 1.14 2.68 -4.31
C GLY A 74 2.17 3.32 -5.26
N ARG A 75 1.72 3.95 -6.36
CA ARG A 75 2.60 4.60 -7.35
C ARG A 75 2.85 6.09 -7.08
N TYR A 76 1.90 6.77 -6.46
CA TYR A 76 1.88 8.23 -6.46
C TYR A 76 1.82 8.86 -5.07
N ALA A 77 1.53 8.08 -4.03
CA ALA A 77 1.23 8.55 -2.68
C ALA A 77 0.13 9.64 -2.65
N SER A 78 -0.33 10.00 -1.45
CA SER A 78 -1.19 11.16 -1.22
C SER A 78 -0.42 12.25 -0.48
N SER A 79 -0.82 13.52 -0.65
CA SER A 79 -0.25 14.69 0.05
C SER A 79 -1.28 15.50 0.85
N GLY A 80 -2.50 14.99 1.03
CA GLY A 80 -3.55 15.66 1.79
C GLY A 80 -3.51 15.37 3.29
N THR A 81 -4.59 15.69 3.98
CA THR A 81 -4.70 15.56 5.45
C THR A 81 -4.64 14.11 5.90
N GLY A 82 -5.29 13.18 5.17
CA GLY A 82 -5.23 11.76 5.51
C GLY A 82 -3.81 11.22 5.51
N SER A 83 -3.04 11.57 4.48
CA SER A 83 -1.61 11.22 4.39
C SER A 83 -0.78 11.77 5.55
N ARG A 84 -1.01 13.02 5.95
CA ARG A 84 -0.31 13.65 7.08
C ARG A 84 -0.63 12.96 8.41
N LEU A 85 -1.90 12.60 8.64
CA LEU A 85 -2.30 11.91 9.88
C LEU A 85 -1.66 10.51 9.99
N VAL A 86 -1.69 9.74 8.90
CA VAL A 86 -1.03 8.43 8.86
C VAL A 86 0.48 8.56 9.06
N MET A 87 1.10 9.52 8.39
CA MET A 87 2.55 9.78 8.52
C MET A 87 2.92 10.18 9.95
N GLU A 88 2.19 11.11 10.55
CA GLU A 88 2.41 11.57 11.93
C GLU A 88 2.33 10.39 12.90
N GLU A 89 1.30 9.55 12.80
CA GLU A 89 1.14 8.42 13.72
C GLU A 89 2.27 7.39 13.59
N VAL A 90 2.70 7.06 12.36
CA VAL A 90 3.84 6.14 12.17
C VAL A 90 5.13 6.75 12.72
N LEU A 91 5.38 8.04 12.48
CA LEU A 91 6.56 8.72 13.03
C LEU A 91 6.53 8.76 14.56
N GLN A 92 5.39 9.06 15.17
CA GLN A 92 5.23 9.04 16.62
C GLN A 92 5.43 7.64 17.21
N ALA A 93 4.92 6.59 16.56
CA ALA A 93 5.17 5.21 16.97
C ALA A 93 6.66 4.87 16.85
N LEU A 94 7.33 5.23 15.75
CA LEU A 94 8.76 5.00 15.59
C LEU A 94 9.60 5.76 16.63
N ARG A 95 9.23 6.99 17.01
CA ARG A 95 9.88 7.69 18.13
C ARG A 95 9.71 6.94 19.44
N ALA A 96 8.51 6.41 19.70
CA ALA A 96 8.23 5.61 20.89
C ALA A 96 8.96 4.25 20.91
N SER A 97 9.52 3.80 19.79
CA SER A 97 10.34 2.58 19.74
C SER A 97 11.71 2.73 20.40
N GLY A 98 12.20 3.96 20.57
CA GLY A 98 13.55 4.23 21.08
C GLY A 98 14.64 4.26 19.99
N LEU A 99 14.26 4.22 18.71
CA LEU A 99 15.19 4.49 17.62
C LEU A 99 15.80 5.91 17.73
N PRO A 100 17.07 6.10 17.34
CA PRO A 100 17.65 7.42 17.18
C PRO A 100 16.87 8.26 16.16
N ASP A 101 16.66 9.55 16.44
CA ASP A 101 15.87 10.44 15.58
C ASP A 101 16.42 10.51 14.14
N GLU A 102 17.72 10.30 13.92
CA GLU A 102 18.36 10.21 12.60
C GLU A 102 17.97 8.97 11.78
N GLU A 103 17.60 7.86 12.43
CA GLU A 103 17.23 6.61 11.77
C GLU A 103 15.73 6.54 11.44
N ILE A 104 14.91 7.33 12.14
CA ILE A 104 13.45 7.32 12.02
C ILE A 104 12.97 7.59 10.59
N PRO A 105 13.46 8.60 9.85
CA PRO A 105 12.99 8.86 8.48
C PRO A 105 13.24 7.70 7.52
N VAL A 106 14.38 7.02 7.66
CA VAL A 106 14.74 5.87 6.81
C VAL A 106 13.87 4.66 7.17
N CYS A 107 13.66 4.40 8.46
CA CYS A 107 12.75 3.35 8.92
C CYS A 107 11.31 3.59 8.46
N TYR A 108 10.82 4.82 8.61
CA TYR A 108 9.51 5.26 8.11
C TYR A 108 9.37 4.97 6.61
N HIS A 109 10.34 5.40 5.80
CA HIS A 109 10.27 5.21 4.35
C HIS A 109 10.18 3.72 3.98
N ARG A 110 11.01 2.86 4.60
CA ARG A 110 10.99 1.41 4.36
C ARG A 110 9.64 0.79 4.70
N ILE A 111 9.08 1.12 5.87
CA ILE A 111 7.78 0.60 6.32
C ILE A 111 6.66 1.10 5.39
N ALA A 112 6.65 2.38 5.04
CA ALA A 112 5.64 2.96 4.16
C ALA A 112 5.67 2.32 2.76
N VAL A 113 6.86 2.12 2.17
CA VAL A 113 7.03 1.43 0.88
C VAL A 113 6.54 -0.01 0.96
N LEU A 114 6.89 -0.74 2.03
CA LEU A 114 6.45 -2.11 2.24
C LEU A 114 4.93 -2.22 2.29
N ILE A 115 4.27 -1.42 3.14
CA ILE A 115 2.81 -1.43 3.30
C ILE A 115 2.13 -1.08 1.96
N ALA A 116 2.61 -0.03 1.29
CA ALA A 116 2.05 0.39 0.01
C ALA A 116 2.20 -0.68 -1.08
N ALA A 117 3.35 -1.36 -1.15
CA ALA A 117 3.60 -2.43 -2.11
C ALA A 117 2.71 -3.65 -1.86
N LEU A 118 2.53 -4.06 -0.61
CA LEU A 118 1.67 -5.19 -0.25
C LEU A 118 0.20 -4.89 -0.57
N ILE A 119 -0.30 -3.71 -0.22
CA ILE A 119 -1.68 -3.28 -0.51
C ILE A 119 -1.92 -3.16 -2.02
N ALA A 120 -0.98 -2.56 -2.76
CA ALA A 120 -1.11 -2.45 -4.22
C ALA A 120 -1.10 -3.83 -4.91
N SER A 121 -0.24 -4.75 -4.44
CA SER A 121 -0.19 -6.13 -4.94
C SER A 121 -1.51 -6.86 -4.67
N GLU A 122 -2.07 -6.74 -3.46
CA GLU A 122 -3.37 -7.29 -3.08
C GLU A 122 -4.51 -6.75 -3.94
N ALA A 123 -4.54 -5.45 -4.16
CA ALA A 123 -5.54 -4.81 -4.98
C ALA A 123 -5.51 -5.28 -6.44
N GLY A 124 -4.32 -5.48 -7.02
CA GLY A 124 -4.18 -6.06 -8.36
C GLY A 124 -4.84 -7.44 -8.46
N ALA A 125 -4.63 -8.30 -7.46
CA ALA A 125 -5.25 -9.63 -7.42
C ALA A 125 -6.79 -9.57 -7.23
N SER A 126 -7.31 -8.55 -6.55
CA SER A 126 -8.76 -8.35 -6.36
C SER A 126 -9.48 -7.78 -7.59
N THR A 127 -8.74 -7.35 -8.62
CA THR A 127 -9.33 -6.91 -9.89
C THR A 127 -9.56 -8.04 -10.90
N VAL A 128 -9.06 -9.24 -10.62
CA VAL A 128 -9.19 -10.45 -11.44
C VAL A 128 -10.56 -11.10 -11.21
N THR A 129 -11.23 -11.57 -12.26
CA THR A 129 -12.55 -12.21 -12.10
C THR A 129 -12.46 -13.55 -11.34
N PRO A 130 -13.55 -14.05 -10.73
CA PRO A 130 -13.56 -15.37 -10.11
C PRO A 130 -13.10 -16.47 -11.07
N GLU A 131 -13.49 -16.40 -12.34
CA GLU A 131 -13.14 -17.36 -13.38
C GLU A 131 -11.65 -17.31 -13.73
N GLU A 132 -11.09 -16.11 -13.92
CA GLU A 132 -9.65 -15.93 -14.16
C GLU A 132 -8.82 -16.41 -12.96
N ARG A 133 -9.32 -16.21 -11.74
CA ARG A 133 -8.68 -16.71 -10.52
C ARG A 133 -8.69 -18.24 -10.46
N GLU A 134 -9.84 -18.87 -10.74
CA GLU A 134 -9.96 -20.33 -10.77
C GLU A 134 -9.05 -20.94 -11.84
N GLN A 135 -9.05 -20.38 -13.04
CA GLN A 135 -8.14 -20.79 -14.12
C GLN A 135 -6.67 -20.62 -13.72
N GLY A 136 -6.30 -19.50 -13.10
CA GLY A 136 -4.94 -19.27 -12.62
C GLY A 136 -4.53 -20.27 -11.52
N MET A 137 -5.44 -20.62 -10.61
CA MET A 137 -5.19 -21.64 -9.59
C MET A 137 -5.02 -23.03 -10.20
N GLU A 138 -5.81 -23.37 -11.21
CA GLU A 138 -5.71 -24.66 -11.88
C GLU A 138 -4.40 -24.78 -12.69
N LEU A 139 -4.05 -23.75 -13.45
CA LEU A 139 -2.75 -23.68 -14.15
C LEU A 139 -1.58 -23.80 -13.18
N PHE A 140 -1.66 -23.13 -12.02
CA PHE A 140 -0.66 -23.25 -10.97
C PHE A 140 -0.57 -24.69 -10.42
N ARG A 141 -1.71 -25.34 -10.12
CA ARG A 141 -1.72 -26.74 -9.66
C ARG A 141 -1.09 -27.68 -10.66
N VAL A 142 -1.47 -27.58 -11.94
CA VAL A 142 -0.91 -28.42 -13.00
C VAL A 142 0.60 -28.21 -13.13
N ALA A 143 1.07 -26.95 -13.12
CA ALA A 143 2.48 -26.64 -13.25
C ALA A 143 3.32 -27.12 -12.06
N VAL A 144 2.78 -27.01 -10.84
CA VAL A 144 3.50 -27.35 -9.60
C VAL A 144 3.45 -28.86 -9.33
N LEU A 145 2.30 -29.52 -9.48
CA LEU A 145 2.15 -30.96 -9.26
C LEU A 145 2.69 -31.80 -10.43
N GLY A 146 2.74 -31.23 -11.63
CA GLY A 146 3.27 -31.89 -12.83
C GLY A 146 4.78 -31.67 -13.04
N ALA A 147 5.48 -31.07 -12.08
CA ALA A 147 6.90 -30.80 -12.20
C ALA A 147 7.71 -32.11 -12.21
N ASP A 148 8.53 -32.29 -13.26
CA ASP A 148 9.45 -33.42 -13.40
C ASP A 148 10.45 -33.43 -12.21
N PRO A 149 10.45 -34.47 -11.36
CA PRO A 149 11.32 -34.52 -10.17
C PRO A 149 12.81 -34.60 -10.51
N ASP A 150 13.18 -35.11 -11.69
CA ASP A 150 14.59 -35.18 -12.10
C ASP A 150 15.13 -33.79 -12.48
N ARG A 151 14.25 -32.90 -12.94
CA ARG A 151 14.59 -31.53 -13.34
C ARG A 151 14.28 -30.48 -12.26
N PHE A 152 13.25 -30.71 -11.45
CA PHE A 152 12.76 -29.79 -10.42
C PHE A 152 12.55 -30.51 -9.06
N PRO A 153 13.61 -31.05 -8.45
CA PRO A 153 13.48 -31.92 -7.27
C PRO A 153 12.84 -31.23 -6.06
N ALA A 154 13.20 -29.97 -5.78
CA ALA A 154 12.60 -29.21 -4.68
C ALA A 154 11.12 -28.88 -4.94
N LEU A 155 10.76 -28.54 -6.18
CA LEU A 155 9.38 -28.23 -6.54
C LEU A 155 8.51 -29.47 -6.43
N ALA A 156 8.95 -30.60 -6.99
CA ALA A 156 8.25 -31.87 -6.89
C ALA A 156 8.09 -32.32 -5.43
N HIS A 157 9.10 -32.10 -4.59
CA HIS A 157 9.05 -32.41 -3.16
C HIS A 157 8.00 -31.57 -2.42
N PHE A 158 7.95 -30.26 -2.63
CA PHE A 158 7.04 -29.35 -1.92
C PHE A 158 5.71 -29.09 -2.64
N ALA A 159 5.47 -29.68 -3.82
CA ALA A 159 4.39 -29.32 -4.72
C ALA A 159 2.99 -29.28 -4.09
N ARG A 160 2.75 -30.13 -3.09
CA ARG A 160 1.47 -30.21 -2.37
C ARG A 160 1.27 -29.10 -1.33
N ASP A 161 2.36 -28.54 -0.83
CA ASP A 161 2.36 -27.56 0.26
C ASP A 161 2.55 -26.12 -0.24
N VAL A 162 3.12 -25.94 -1.44
CA VAL A 162 3.29 -24.59 -2.04
C VAL A 162 1.92 -24.00 -2.35
N ARG A 163 1.59 -22.92 -1.64
CA ARG A 163 0.35 -22.14 -1.86
C ARG A 163 0.49 -21.22 -3.06
N SER A 164 -0.63 -20.96 -3.72
CA SER A 164 -0.67 -19.95 -4.78
C SER A 164 -0.49 -18.54 -4.20
N LEU A 165 0.05 -17.61 -4.99
CA LEU A 165 0.24 -16.21 -4.58
C LEU A 165 -1.05 -15.46 -4.21
N GLY A 166 -2.22 -16.04 -4.48
CA GLY A 166 -3.52 -15.48 -4.13
C GLY A 166 -4.03 -15.91 -2.76
N ALA A 167 -3.47 -16.97 -2.17
CA ALA A 167 -3.92 -17.53 -0.89
C ALA A 167 -3.41 -16.71 0.30
N ASP A 168 -4.23 -16.61 1.34
CA ASP A 168 -3.87 -16.12 2.68
C ASP A 168 -3.12 -14.77 2.73
N ARG A 169 -3.42 -13.86 1.79
CA ARG A 169 -2.74 -12.56 1.68
C ARG A 169 -2.80 -11.72 2.95
N ARG A 170 -3.87 -11.86 3.74
CA ARG A 170 -3.97 -11.21 5.05
C ARG A 170 -2.90 -11.72 6.01
N ALA A 171 -2.75 -13.04 6.15
CA ALA A 171 -1.75 -13.63 7.03
C ALA A 171 -0.34 -13.24 6.56
N ALA A 172 -0.07 -13.35 5.24
CA ALA A 172 1.20 -12.91 4.68
C ALA A 172 1.48 -11.42 4.93
N PHE A 173 0.47 -10.54 4.84
CA PHE A 173 0.62 -9.12 5.16
C PHE A 173 1.03 -8.90 6.61
N GLU A 174 0.32 -9.54 7.55
CA GLU A 174 0.58 -9.45 8.99
C GLU A 174 1.98 -10.00 9.34
N GLU A 175 2.35 -11.16 8.82
CA GLU A 175 3.65 -11.81 9.07
C GLU A 175 4.82 -11.00 8.49
N ILE A 176 4.70 -10.50 7.25
CA ILE A 176 5.75 -9.69 6.62
C ILE A 176 5.95 -8.37 7.35
N LEU A 177 4.85 -7.70 7.75
CA LEU A 177 4.94 -6.48 8.53
C LEU A 177 5.58 -6.76 9.89
N ALA A 178 5.13 -7.80 10.60
CA ALA A 178 5.69 -8.19 11.89
C ALA A 178 7.20 -8.47 11.80
N ALA A 179 7.66 -9.16 10.75
CA ALA A 179 9.08 -9.41 10.53
C ALA A 179 9.88 -8.11 10.33
N GLN A 180 9.35 -7.14 9.58
CA GLN A 180 9.98 -5.84 9.39
C GLN A 180 10.02 -5.03 10.70
N LEU A 181 8.97 -5.09 11.53
CA LEU A 181 8.95 -4.43 12.83
C LEU A 181 9.91 -5.09 13.82
N ALA A 182 10.02 -6.42 13.83
CA ALA A 182 11.00 -7.14 14.64
C ALA A 182 12.44 -6.80 14.23
N HIS A 183 12.70 -6.61 12.94
CA HIS A 183 13.99 -6.12 12.46
C HIS A 183 14.31 -4.70 12.97
N VAL A 184 13.33 -3.82 13.01
CA VAL A 184 13.47 -2.48 13.59
C VAL A 184 13.72 -2.57 15.10
N GLU A 185 12.97 -3.41 15.82
CA GLU A 185 13.15 -3.63 17.25
C GLU A 185 14.56 -4.13 17.59
N ALA A 186 15.11 -5.04 16.78
CA ALA A 186 16.48 -5.53 16.97
C ALA A 186 17.55 -4.45 16.75
N ALA A 187 17.24 -3.38 16.00
CA ALA A 187 18.12 -2.23 15.79
C ALA A 187 18.06 -1.21 16.94
N VAL A 188 16.96 -1.21 17.72
CA VAL A 188 16.86 -0.45 18.96
C VAL A 188 17.82 -1.07 19.97
N ARG A 189 19.04 -0.52 20.07
CA ARG A 189 20.08 -1.07 20.94
C ARG A 189 19.60 -1.14 22.39
N PRO A 190 19.81 -2.26 23.11
CA PRO A 190 19.96 -2.19 24.54
C PRO A 190 21.28 -1.44 24.79
N SER A 191 21.20 -0.24 25.37
CA SER A 191 22.39 0.41 25.94
C SER A 191 22.95 -0.41 27.09
#